data_AF-A0A6I1K321-F1
#
_entry.id   AF-A0A6I1K321-F1
#
_cell.length_a   1.000
_cell.length_b   1.000
_cell.length_c   1.000
_cell.angle_alpha   90.00
_cell.angle_beta   90.00
_cell.angle_gamma   90.00
#
_symmetry.space_group_name_H-M   'P 1'
#
loop_
_entity.id
_entity.type
_entity.pdbx_description
1 polymer ?
#
loop_
_entity_poly.entity_id
_entity_poly.type
_entity_poly.pdbx_seq_one_letter_code
_entity_poly.pdbx_strand_id
1 'polypeptide(L)'
;MQTIELARPIKVSTFDTQATVAVGRHRPEWLAVTQLAKDLGGELRPANVARELLGGLPQEVGRLALSRCVELGLLEWVVRLESARLSPLGEESLRLGQVFVAEERLWRFYYCNDPLVLPGLIHVEPVFGADAESARHQQREMRKARESAADQGRPVPALLEQAIDHPVLRLVEGEGAAAFVIKCLAKTGFEGESASLDLRLRWDEASPQPSLRLEGKMLAPESREREAKFGELRVNGPLPLGAVSHFSFKDLWERLVALGNGTGPEAVQQCSKRAGRLMVPQEFKSCPVAARKQFCRDLAVPAVPGGTLNGLGHFEPTTLRQVELAPSSEQEASLWAAWLLRESIDRYLTRADVETLAHSVRSRFAFHSPVLPTPGQLLTEALQRPADPLSRRLLAAFDLGIWS
;
A
#
# COMPACT_ATOMS: atom_id res chain seq x y z
N MET A 1 13.91 -11.81 -8.76
CA MET A 1 13.36 -10.57 -8.17
C MET A 1 12.00 -10.90 -7.63
N GLN A 2 11.83 -10.74 -6.33
CA GLN A 2 10.60 -11.03 -5.60
C GLN A 2 9.67 -9.80 -5.60
N THR A 3 8.36 -10.05 -5.61
CA THR A 3 7.33 -9.01 -5.44
C THR A 3 6.32 -9.48 -4.39
N ILE A 4 5.96 -8.58 -3.48
CA ILE A 4 4.89 -8.75 -2.50
C ILE A 4 3.67 -7.99 -3.01
N GLU A 5 2.54 -8.69 -3.14
CA GLU A 5 1.24 -8.10 -3.46
C GLU A 5 0.23 -8.51 -2.39
N LEU A 6 -0.31 -7.54 -1.67
CA LEU A 6 -1.30 -7.74 -0.62
C LEU A 6 -2.52 -6.87 -0.92
N ALA A 7 -3.71 -7.44 -0.79
CA ALA A 7 -4.97 -6.73 -1.02
C ALA A 7 -5.98 -7.06 0.09
N ARG A 8 -6.85 -6.09 0.40
CA ARG A 8 -8.06 -6.32 1.19
C ARG A 8 -9.16 -5.34 0.81
N PRO A 9 -10.44 -5.75 0.89
CA PRO A 9 -11.55 -4.80 0.89
C PRO A 9 -11.56 -4.01 2.20
N ILE A 10 -11.83 -2.71 2.11
CA ILE A 10 -12.08 -1.82 3.24
C ILE A 10 -13.47 -1.23 3.15
N LYS A 11 -14.17 -1.18 4.29
CA LYS A 11 -15.47 -0.53 4.38
C LYS A 11 -15.29 0.99 4.48
N VAL A 12 -15.91 1.71 3.57
CA VAL A 12 -16.01 3.17 3.57
C VAL A 12 -17.40 3.56 4.02
N SER A 13 -17.47 4.35 5.10
CA SER A 13 -18.70 4.94 5.59
C SER A 13 -18.84 6.36 5.04
N THR A 14 -20.08 6.83 4.94
CA THR A 14 -20.38 8.22 4.60
C THR A 14 -21.12 8.89 5.75
N PHE A 15 -20.85 10.18 5.95
CA PHE A 15 -21.53 10.98 6.97
C PHE A 15 -21.80 12.39 6.45
N ASP A 16 -23.06 12.80 6.55
CA ASP A 16 -23.55 14.09 6.10
C ASP A 16 -23.75 15.01 7.29
N THR A 17 -23.08 16.17 7.29
CA THR A 17 -23.24 17.17 8.36
C THR A 17 -22.95 18.58 7.85
N GLN A 18 -23.51 19.58 8.54
CA GLN A 18 -23.16 20.97 8.29
C GLN A 18 -21.74 21.20 8.77
N ALA A 19 -20.90 21.75 7.89
CA ALA A 19 -19.49 21.95 8.18
C ALA A 19 -18.94 23.15 7.42
N THR A 20 -17.87 23.70 7.97
CA THR A 20 -16.99 24.63 7.25
C THR A 20 -15.79 23.83 6.79
N VAL A 21 -15.66 23.64 5.48
CA VAL A 21 -14.55 22.91 4.87
C VAL A 21 -13.82 23.84 3.93
N ALA A 22 -12.50 23.95 4.11
CA ALA A 22 -11.65 24.72 3.23
C ALA A 22 -11.10 23.82 2.11
N VAL A 23 -11.50 24.08 0.87
CA VAL A 23 -11.08 23.29 -0.30
C VAL A 23 -9.93 23.98 -1.01
N GLY A 24 -8.89 23.23 -1.34
CA GLY A 24 -7.74 23.70 -2.10
C GLY A 24 -8.14 24.11 -3.51
N ARG A 25 -7.83 25.37 -3.85
CA ARG A 25 -8.08 25.95 -5.18
C ARG A 25 -6.78 26.49 -5.76
N HIS A 26 -6.63 26.40 -7.08
CA HIS A 26 -5.52 27.07 -7.75
C HIS A 26 -5.75 28.59 -7.76
N ARG A 27 -4.92 29.32 -6.99
CA ARG A 27 -4.97 30.78 -6.84
C ARG A 27 -3.56 31.35 -6.86
N PRO A 28 -2.91 31.41 -8.03
CA PRO A 28 -1.51 31.80 -8.15
C PRO A 28 -1.25 33.21 -7.60
N GLU A 29 -2.25 34.09 -7.62
CA GLU A 29 -2.14 35.45 -7.12
C GLU A 29 -1.83 35.51 -5.61
N TRP A 30 -2.43 34.62 -4.80
CA TRP A 30 -2.17 34.59 -3.36
C TRP A 30 -0.94 33.74 -3.03
N LEU A 31 -0.68 32.68 -3.81
CA LEU A 31 0.54 31.89 -3.68
C LEU A 31 1.80 32.72 -3.93
N ALA A 32 1.75 33.69 -4.86
CA ALA A 32 2.86 34.61 -5.09
C ALA A 32 3.18 35.46 -3.84
N VAL A 33 2.15 35.97 -3.14
CA VAL A 33 2.33 36.73 -1.89
C VAL A 33 2.89 35.83 -0.79
N THR A 34 2.38 34.60 -0.67
CA THR A 34 2.86 33.61 0.31
C THR A 34 4.31 33.19 0.02
N GLN A 35 4.67 33.02 -1.25
CA GLN A 35 6.03 32.68 -1.68
C GLN A 35 7.00 33.83 -1.36
N LEU A 36 6.59 35.07 -1.61
CA LEU A 36 7.38 36.25 -1.22
C LEU A 36 7.63 36.30 0.29
N ALA A 37 6.64 35.96 1.12
CA ALA A 37 6.85 35.86 2.57
C ALA A 37 7.90 34.81 2.91
N LYS A 38 7.88 33.65 2.25
CA LYS A 38 8.87 32.58 2.44
C LYS A 38 10.28 33.03 2.02
N ASP A 39 10.40 33.69 0.87
CA ASP A 39 11.68 34.15 0.33
C ASP A 39 12.33 35.23 1.21
N LEU A 40 11.52 36.03 1.90
CA LEU A 40 11.98 37.08 2.83
C LEU A 40 12.13 36.59 4.29
N GLY A 41 12.21 35.29 4.52
CA GLY A 41 12.46 34.73 5.85
C GLY A 41 11.23 34.62 6.75
N GLY A 42 10.03 34.57 6.16
CA GLY A 42 8.78 34.27 6.84
C GLY A 42 8.02 35.50 7.35
N GLU A 43 8.52 36.72 7.16
CA GLU A 43 7.85 37.96 7.56
C GLU A 43 7.74 38.93 6.37
N LEU A 44 6.58 39.59 6.24
CA LEU A 44 6.26 40.42 5.10
C LEU A 44 5.56 41.72 5.54
N ARG A 45 6.10 42.88 5.12
CA ARG A 45 5.45 44.18 5.36
C ARG A 45 4.63 44.60 4.14
N PRO A 46 3.57 45.43 4.31
CA PRO A 46 2.78 45.95 3.19
C PRO A 46 3.64 46.59 2.07
N ALA A 47 4.71 47.30 2.44
CA ALA A 47 5.61 47.94 1.47
C ALA A 47 6.39 46.93 0.61
N ASN A 48 6.71 45.74 1.14
CA ASN A 48 7.37 44.68 0.37
C ASN A 48 6.43 44.16 -0.72
N VAL A 49 5.17 43.85 -0.36
CA VAL A 49 4.17 43.39 -1.34
C VAL A 49 3.96 44.41 -2.45
N ALA A 50 3.78 45.67 -2.06
CA ALA A 50 3.55 46.76 -2.99
C ALA A 50 4.72 46.92 -3.99
N ARG A 51 5.95 46.87 -3.50
CA ARG A 51 7.16 47.01 -4.33
C ARG A 51 7.41 45.81 -5.23
N GLU A 52 7.36 44.59 -4.68
CA GLU A 52 7.82 43.39 -5.38
C GLU A 52 6.74 42.78 -6.30
N LEU A 53 5.46 42.85 -5.92
CA LEU A 53 4.38 42.15 -6.66
C LEU A 53 3.40 43.10 -7.36
N LEU A 54 3.32 44.36 -6.93
CA LEU A 54 2.31 45.31 -7.41
C LEU A 54 2.90 46.53 -8.14
N GLY A 55 4.18 46.49 -8.52
CA GLY A 55 4.80 47.55 -9.32
C GLY A 55 4.95 48.90 -8.60
N GLY A 56 5.05 48.90 -7.28
CA GLY A 56 5.25 50.13 -6.48
C GLY A 56 3.98 50.92 -6.20
N LEU A 57 2.80 50.28 -6.27
CA LEU A 57 1.53 50.88 -5.83
C LEU A 57 1.58 51.35 -4.36
N PRO A 58 0.64 52.20 -3.91
CA PRO A 58 0.59 52.65 -2.51
C PRO A 58 0.56 51.49 -1.50
N GLN A 59 1.17 51.72 -0.34
CA GLN A 59 1.33 50.70 0.72
C GLN A 59 -0.01 50.13 1.20
N GLU A 60 -1.09 50.91 1.10
CA GLU A 60 -2.46 50.53 1.42
C GLU A 60 -2.93 49.35 0.57
N VAL A 61 -2.54 49.29 -0.72
CA VAL A 61 -2.87 48.17 -1.60
C VAL A 61 -2.13 46.91 -1.16
N GLY A 62 -0.86 47.04 -0.78
CA GLY A 62 -0.09 45.96 -0.17
C GLY A 62 -0.72 45.47 1.14
N ARG A 63 -1.26 46.38 1.96
CA ARG A 63 -1.97 46.04 3.20
C ARG A 63 -3.24 45.25 2.93
N LEU A 64 -4.02 45.62 1.92
CA LEU A 64 -5.22 44.87 1.51
C LEU A 64 -4.88 43.45 1.04
N ALA A 65 -3.81 43.28 0.26
CA ALA A 65 -3.34 41.97 -0.16
C ALA A 65 -2.94 41.10 1.05
N LEU A 66 -2.21 41.67 2.02
CA LEU A 66 -1.87 40.97 3.26
C LEU A 66 -3.10 40.62 4.08
N SER A 67 -4.06 41.54 4.24
CA SER A 67 -5.32 41.27 4.93
C SER A 67 -6.05 40.09 4.30
N ARG A 68 -6.10 40.02 2.96
CA ARG A 68 -6.73 38.90 2.27
C ARG A 68 -6.00 37.58 2.48
N CYS A 69 -4.66 37.59 2.45
CA CYS A 69 -3.86 36.41 2.79
C CYS A 69 -4.09 35.96 4.24
N VAL A 70 -4.29 36.89 5.18
CA VAL A 70 -4.63 36.55 6.58
C VAL A 70 -6.05 35.98 6.70
N GLU A 71 -7.03 36.54 5.99
CA GLU A 71 -8.40 35.98 5.94
C GLU A 71 -8.43 34.56 5.37
N LEU A 72 -7.57 34.27 4.39
CA LEU A 72 -7.39 32.94 3.82
C LEU A 72 -6.55 32.01 4.71
N GLY A 73 -6.04 32.52 5.84
CA GLY A 73 -5.20 31.78 6.78
C GLY A 73 -3.79 31.48 6.26
N LEU A 74 -3.35 32.11 5.17
CA LEU A 74 -2.01 31.93 4.59
C LEU A 74 -0.93 32.66 5.40
N LEU A 75 -1.30 33.78 6.03
CA LEU A 75 -0.44 34.59 6.87
C LEU A 75 -1.12 34.89 8.21
N GLU A 76 -0.35 35.33 9.20
CA GLU A 76 -0.84 35.83 10.49
C GLU A 76 -0.31 37.24 10.75
N TRP A 77 -1.16 38.14 11.24
CA TRP A 77 -0.72 39.50 11.59
C TRP A 77 0.17 39.50 12.84
N VAL A 78 1.32 40.17 12.72
CA VAL A 78 2.21 40.53 13.83
C VAL A 78 1.97 42.01 14.16
N VAL A 79 1.00 42.24 15.05
CA VAL A 79 0.45 43.59 15.36
C VAL A 79 1.54 44.61 15.74
N ARG A 80 2.57 44.18 16.47
CA ARG A 80 3.64 45.09 16.94
C ARG A 80 4.57 45.61 15.84
N LEU A 81 4.66 44.89 14.72
CA LEU A 81 5.60 45.17 13.64
C LEU A 81 4.91 45.64 12.35
N GLU A 82 3.57 45.76 12.38
CA GLU A 82 2.73 45.98 11.19
C GLU A 82 3.10 45.07 10.01
N SER A 83 3.45 43.83 10.33
CA SER A 83 3.88 42.82 9.38
C SER A 83 3.00 41.58 9.46
N ALA A 84 3.01 40.79 8.41
CA ALA A 84 2.33 39.50 8.36
C ALA A 84 3.39 38.40 8.27
N ARG A 85 3.26 37.35 9.09
CA ARG A 85 4.15 36.20 9.06
C ARG A 85 3.52 35.02 8.35
N LEU A 86 4.32 34.17 7.75
CA LEU A 86 3.86 32.92 7.13
C LEU A 86 3.22 32.01 8.20
N SER A 87 2.02 31.53 7.93
CA SER A 87 1.34 30.58 8.82
C SER A 87 1.70 29.13 8.44
N PRO A 88 1.47 28.14 9.31
CA PRO A 88 1.62 26.72 8.96
C PRO A 88 0.76 26.31 7.76
N LEU A 89 -0.47 26.84 7.65
CA LEU A 89 -1.35 26.60 6.52
C LEU A 89 -0.82 27.26 5.23
N GLY A 90 -0.15 28.40 5.34
CA GLY A 90 0.54 29.06 4.22
C GLY A 90 1.70 28.25 3.68
N GLU A 91 2.52 27.66 4.56
CA GLU A 91 3.60 26.74 4.15
C GLU A 91 3.05 25.53 3.40
N GLU A 92 1.99 24.93 3.93
CA GLU A 92 1.32 23.79 3.32
C GLU A 92 0.67 24.16 1.98
N SER A 93 0.07 25.34 1.89
CA SER A 93 -0.53 25.89 0.65
C SER A 93 0.52 26.04 -0.45
N LEU A 94 1.74 26.51 -0.10
CA LEU A 94 2.86 26.56 -1.04
C LEU A 94 3.34 25.16 -1.45
N ARG A 95 3.44 24.23 -0.50
CA ARG A 95 3.86 22.85 -0.75
C ARG A 95 2.92 22.14 -1.74
N LEU A 96 1.61 22.37 -1.58
CA LEU A 96 0.57 21.78 -2.41
C LEU A 96 0.22 22.59 -3.66
N GLY A 97 0.72 23.83 -3.77
CA GLY A 97 0.39 24.74 -4.87
C GLY A 97 -1.09 25.14 -4.91
N GLN A 98 -1.74 25.20 -3.75
CA GLN A 98 -3.18 25.43 -3.61
C GLN A 98 -3.49 26.34 -2.44
N VAL A 99 -4.54 27.15 -2.56
CA VAL A 99 -5.04 28.00 -1.47
C VAL A 99 -6.36 27.44 -0.97
N PHE A 100 -6.45 27.22 0.33
CA PHE A 100 -7.65 26.66 0.97
C PHE A 100 -8.71 27.74 1.16
N VAL A 101 -9.86 27.58 0.48
CA VAL A 101 -10.99 28.52 0.58
C VAL A 101 -12.11 27.86 1.39
N ALA A 102 -12.41 28.44 2.55
CA ALA A 102 -13.46 27.95 3.47
C ALA A 102 -14.86 28.15 2.89
N GLU A 103 -15.67 27.09 2.91
CA GLU A 103 -17.03 27.08 2.43
C GLU A 103 -17.94 26.41 3.48
N GLU A 104 -18.92 27.15 3.99
CA GLU A 104 -19.90 26.65 4.95
C GLU A 104 -21.14 26.13 4.20
N ARG A 105 -21.46 24.83 4.39
CA ARG A 105 -22.62 24.17 3.77
C ARG A 105 -22.83 22.78 4.35
N LEU A 106 -23.79 22.04 3.80
CA LEU A 106 -23.92 20.61 4.02
C LEU A 106 -22.85 19.86 3.22
N TRP A 107 -22.07 19.02 3.90
CA TRP A 107 -20.99 18.24 3.31
C TRP A 107 -21.20 16.76 3.58
N ARG A 108 -20.83 15.94 2.59
CA ARG A 108 -20.69 14.48 2.72
C ARG A 108 -19.22 14.14 2.88
N PHE A 109 -18.89 13.47 3.98
CA PHE A 109 -17.56 12.97 4.27
C PHE A 109 -17.47 11.48 3.98
N TYR A 110 -16.40 11.06 3.30
CA TYR A 110 -16.07 9.66 3.03
C TYR A 110 -14.90 9.25 3.92
N TYR A 111 -15.10 8.25 4.77
CA TYR A 111 -14.11 7.86 5.76
C TYR A 111 -14.10 6.35 6.03
N CYS A 112 -12.98 5.85 6.51
CA CYS A 112 -12.81 4.46 6.90
C CYS A 112 -11.96 4.36 8.18
N ASN A 113 -12.19 3.31 8.95
CA ASN A 113 -11.38 2.98 10.11
C ASN A 113 -10.37 1.89 9.73
N ASP A 114 -9.33 2.26 8.98
CA ASP A 114 -8.28 1.35 8.54
C ASP A 114 -6.90 1.92 8.95
N PRO A 115 -6.01 1.11 9.56
CA PRO A 115 -4.72 1.60 10.07
C PRO A 115 -3.76 2.09 8.98
N LEU A 116 -3.98 1.71 7.71
CA LEU A 116 -3.17 2.14 6.58
C LEU A 116 -3.73 3.37 5.87
N VAL A 117 -4.97 3.77 6.19
CA VAL A 117 -5.59 4.99 5.68
C VAL A 117 -5.60 5.98 6.83
N LEU A 118 -4.56 6.82 6.96
CA LEU A 118 -4.47 7.85 8.00
C LEU A 118 -4.64 9.23 7.36
N PRO A 119 -5.52 10.11 7.88
CA PRO A 119 -6.30 10.00 9.13
C PRO A 119 -7.65 9.26 9.00
N GLY A 120 -7.82 8.41 8.00
CA GLY A 120 -9.08 7.68 7.76
C GLY A 120 -10.06 8.46 6.89
N LEU A 121 -9.67 9.62 6.38
CA LEU A 121 -10.46 10.42 5.45
C LEU A 121 -10.03 10.16 3.99
N ILE A 122 -11.02 9.94 3.13
CA ILE A 122 -10.82 9.60 1.71
C ILE A 122 -11.21 10.77 0.81
N HIS A 123 -12.37 11.37 1.08
CA HIS A 123 -12.94 12.42 0.22
C HIS A 123 -13.98 13.25 0.98
N VAL A 124 -14.30 14.42 0.42
CA VAL A 124 -15.39 15.27 0.87
C VAL A 124 -16.00 16.01 -0.30
N GLU A 125 -17.32 16.08 -0.36
CA GLU A 125 -18.02 16.84 -1.39
C GLU A 125 -19.29 17.53 -0.86
N PRO A 126 -19.68 18.66 -1.45
CA PRO A 126 -20.89 19.35 -1.05
C PRO A 126 -22.13 18.55 -1.43
N VAL A 127 -23.10 18.51 -0.51
CA VAL A 127 -24.43 17.96 -0.80
C VAL A 127 -25.30 19.11 -1.31
N PHE A 128 -25.69 19.05 -2.58
CA PHE A 128 -26.61 20.01 -3.15
C PHE A 128 -28.04 19.51 -2.95
N GLY A 129 -28.84 20.25 -2.18
CA GLY A 129 -30.29 20.08 -2.25
C GLY A 129 -30.77 20.52 -3.63
N ALA A 130 -31.60 19.71 -4.29
CA ALA A 130 -32.45 20.21 -5.37
C ALA A 130 -33.25 21.41 -4.80
N ASP A 131 -33.20 22.57 -5.49
CA ASP A 131 -33.82 23.89 -5.25
C ASP A 131 -34.33 24.24 -3.84
N ALA A 132 -34.19 25.49 -3.40
CA ALA A 132 -34.68 25.95 -2.09
C ALA A 132 -36.16 25.59 -1.77
N GLU A 133 -36.99 25.33 -2.78
CA GLU A 133 -38.35 24.76 -2.63
C GLU A 133 -38.38 23.23 -2.49
N SER A 134 -37.59 22.48 -3.27
CA SER A 134 -37.45 21.03 -3.13
C SER A 134 -36.73 20.63 -1.83
N ALA A 135 -35.78 21.44 -1.35
CA ALA A 135 -35.19 21.29 -0.01
C ALA A 135 -36.23 21.46 1.12
N ARG A 136 -37.22 22.35 0.95
CA ARG A 136 -38.34 22.51 1.89
C ARG A 136 -39.36 21.38 1.77
N HIS A 137 -39.60 20.86 0.56
CA HIS A 137 -40.51 19.74 0.33
C HIS A 137 -39.91 18.40 0.79
N GLN A 138 -38.62 18.15 0.55
CA GLN A 138 -37.88 17.02 1.11
C GLN A 138 -37.69 17.17 2.61
N GLN A 139 -37.45 18.38 3.14
CA GLN A 139 -37.49 18.58 4.59
C GLN A 139 -38.88 18.29 5.17
N ARG A 140 -39.98 18.58 4.46
CA ARG A 140 -41.36 18.26 4.88
C ARG A 140 -41.69 16.77 4.75
N GLU A 141 -41.23 16.10 3.70
CA GLU A 141 -41.35 14.65 3.50
C GLU A 141 -40.50 13.89 4.53
N MET A 142 -39.26 14.32 4.75
CA MET A 142 -38.42 13.86 5.87
C MET A 142 -39.04 14.25 7.22
N ARG A 143 -39.81 15.34 7.35
CA ARG A 143 -40.54 15.71 8.58
C ARG A 143 -41.74 14.79 8.82
N LYS A 144 -42.42 14.37 7.76
CA LYS A 144 -43.52 13.38 7.83
C LYS A 144 -42.99 11.97 8.08
N ALA A 145 -41.81 11.62 7.55
CA ALA A 145 -41.09 10.41 7.93
C ALA A 145 -40.55 10.48 9.38
N ARG A 146 -40.05 11.66 9.82
CA ARG A 146 -39.61 11.98 11.20
C ARG A 146 -40.70 11.82 12.26
N GLU A 147 -41.98 11.93 11.91
CA GLU A 147 -43.08 11.68 12.86
C GLU A 147 -43.34 10.18 13.08
N SER A 148 -42.75 9.30 12.25
CA SER A 148 -42.86 7.84 12.38
C SER A 148 -41.61 7.13 12.88
N ALA A 149 -40.46 7.81 12.98
CA ALA A 149 -39.24 7.25 13.57
C ALA A 149 -38.46 8.34 14.32
N ALA A 150 -38.32 8.15 15.63
CA ALA A 150 -37.47 8.95 16.49
C ALA A 150 -35.99 8.75 16.12
N ASP A 151 -35.47 9.51 15.15
CA ASP A 151 -34.04 9.55 14.85
C ASP A 151 -33.50 10.94 15.21
N GLN A 152 -33.03 11.06 16.46
CA GLN A 152 -32.18 12.17 16.88
C GLN A 152 -30.85 12.00 16.13
N GLY A 153 -30.44 13.02 15.36
CA GLY A 153 -29.24 12.94 14.51
C GLY A 153 -28.03 12.35 15.25
N ARG A 154 -27.25 11.52 14.56
CA ARG A 154 -26.14 10.79 15.16
C ARG A 154 -25.00 11.76 15.49
N PRO A 155 -24.25 11.52 16.59
CA PRO A 155 -23.04 12.28 16.87
C PRO A 155 -22.02 12.12 15.74
N VAL A 156 -21.21 13.16 15.53
CA VAL A 156 -20.12 13.11 14.54
C VAL A 156 -19.12 11.99 14.89
N PRO A 157 -18.67 11.21 13.90
CA PRO A 157 -17.62 10.22 14.11
C PRO A 157 -16.32 10.87 14.61
N ALA A 158 -15.71 10.29 15.64
CA ALA A 158 -14.46 10.80 16.23
C ALA A 158 -13.32 10.99 15.21
N LEU A 159 -13.27 10.19 14.15
CA LEU A 159 -12.30 10.34 13.06
C LEU A 159 -12.43 11.69 12.33
N LEU A 160 -13.65 12.21 12.16
CA LEU A 160 -13.85 13.52 11.55
C LEU A 160 -13.41 14.65 12.48
N GLU A 161 -13.65 14.50 13.79
CA GLU A 161 -13.20 15.46 14.80
C GLU A 161 -11.66 15.51 14.88
N GLN A 162 -11.00 14.35 14.81
CA GLN A 162 -9.53 14.25 14.82
C GLN A 162 -8.88 14.85 13.57
N ALA A 163 -9.62 15.02 12.48
CA ALA A 163 -9.12 15.59 11.24
C ALA A 163 -9.32 17.12 11.13
N ILE A 164 -9.91 17.76 12.15
CA ILE A 164 -10.05 19.21 12.18
C ILE A 164 -8.68 19.87 12.12
N ASP A 165 -8.55 20.90 11.29
CA ASP A 165 -7.32 21.65 11.01
C ASP A 165 -6.15 20.86 10.41
N HIS A 166 -6.38 19.61 10.01
CA HIS A 166 -5.39 18.79 9.31
C HIS A 166 -5.70 18.72 7.80
N PRO A 167 -4.72 19.02 6.93
CA PRO A 167 -4.90 18.91 5.49
C PRO A 167 -4.98 17.45 5.05
N VAL A 168 -5.97 17.15 4.20
CA VAL A 168 -6.23 15.82 3.66
C VAL A 168 -6.28 15.88 2.14
N LEU A 169 -5.56 14.99 1.47
CA LEU A 169 -5.61 14.84 0.02
C LEU A 169 -6.87 14.09 -0.39
N ARG A 170 -7.56 14.59 -1.43
CA ARG A 170 -8.66 13.84 -2.06
C ARG A 170 -8.10 12.68 -2.87
N LEU A 171 -8.67 11.50 -2.70
CA LEU A 171 -8.26 10.28 -3.41
C LEU A 171 -9.10 9.96 -4.67
N VAL A 172 -10.00 10.87 -5.06
CA VAL A 172 -10.91 10.71 -6.20
C VAL A 172 -10.26 11.19 -7.50
N GLU A 173 -10.43 10.43 -8.59
CA GLU A 173 -9.91 10.77 -9.92
C GLU A 173 -10.56 12.03 -10.52
N GLY A 174 -9.79 12.82 -11.28
CA GLY A 174 -10.32 13.89 -12.13
C GLY A 174 -10.47 15.28 -11.49
N GLU A 175 -10.45 15.41 -10.16
CA GLU A 175 -10.54 16.71 -9.48
C GLU A 175 -9.18 17.42 -9.28
N GLY A 176 -8.11 16.89 -9.89
CA GLY A 176 -6.74 17.25 -9.52
C GLY A 176 -6.41 16.79 -8.10
N ALA A 177 -5.14 16.89 -7.69
CA ALA A 177 -4.72 16.57 -6.32
C ALA A 177 -5.20 17.65 -5.31
N ALA A 178 -6.49 17.96 -5.30
CA ALA A 178 -7.09 18.95 -4.43
C ALA A 178 -7.07 18.45 -2.99
N ALA A 179 -6.43 19.21 -2.10
CA ALA A 179 -6.50 18.97 -0.67
C ALA A 179 -7.73 19.67 -0.06
N PHE A 180 -8.12 19.28 1.14
CA PHE A 180 -9.10 20.01 1.93
C PHE A 180 -8.72 20.01 3.40
N VAL A 181 -9.30 20.95 4.16
CA VAL A 181 -9.14 21.06 5.62
C VAL A 181 -10.52 21.22 6.23
N ILE A 182 -10.84 20.42 7.24
CA ILE A 182 -12.06 20.60 8.03
C ILE A 182 -11.81 21.71 9.05
N LYS A 183 -12.62 22.77 9.05
CA LYS A 183 -12.50 23.88 10.00
C LYS A 183 -13.47 23.78 11.15
N CYS A 184 -14.72 23.43 10.85
CA CYS A 184 -15.76 23.25 11.85
C CYS A 184 -16.72 22.15 11.43
N LEU A 185 -17.24 21.39 12.39
CA LEU A 185 -18.27 20.39 12.21
C LEU A 185 -19.45 20.72 13.14
N ALA A 186 -20.68 20.54 12.66
CA ALA A 186 -21.84 20.52 13.55
C ALA A 186 -21.78 19.30 14.47
N LYS A 187 -22.45 19.34 15.63
CA LYS A 187 -22.37 18.26 16.63
C LYS A 187 -23.04 16.96 16.20
N THR A 188 -23.95 17.03 15.23
CA THR A 188 -24.73 15.89 14.76
C THR A 188 -24.85 15.88 13.24
N GLY A 189 -25.17 14.73 12.69
CA GLY A 189 -25.37 14.52 11.27
C GLY A 189 -26.10 13.20 10.98
N PHE A 190 -25.95 12.71 9.77
CA PHE A 190 -26.62 11.51 9.27
C PHE A 190 -25.60 10.56 8.63
N GLU A 191 -25.73 9.27 8.91
CA GLU A 191 -24.97 8.26 8.17
C GLU A 191 -25.59 8.08 6.79
N GLY A 192 -24.75 8.03 5.76
CA GLY A 192 -25.16 7.68 4.42
C GLY A 192 -24.84 6.22 4.08
N GLU A 193 -24.95 5.89 2.79
CA GLU A 193 -24.63 4.56 2.30
C GLU A 193 -23.13 4.26 2.44
N SER A 194 -22.83 3.02 2.81
CA SER A 194 -21.45 2.53 2.86
C SER A 194 -21.02 1.97 1.50
N ALA A 195 -19.75 2.14 1.17
CA ALA A 195 -19.11 1.54 0.00
C ALA A 195 -17.99 0.58 0.43
N SER A 196 -17.47 -0.20 -0.52
CA SER A 196 -16.29 -1.03 -0.34
C SER A 196 -15.23 -0.60 -1.35
N LEU A 197 -14.01 -0.38 -0.88
CA LEU A 197 -12.84 -0.07 -1.72
C LEU A 197 -11.77 -1.13 -1.52
N ASP A 198 -10.92 -1.33 -2.51
CA ASP A 198 -9.77 -2.23 -2.46
C ASP A 198 -8.52 -1.47 -2.03
N LEU A 199 -7.95 -1.87 -0.90
CA LEU A 199 -6.64 -1.41 -0.45
C LEU A 199 -5.58 -2.37 -1.00
N ARG A 200 -4.59 -1.84 -1.73
CA ARG A 200 -3.52 -2.63 -2.35
C ARG A 200 -2.14 -2.15 -1.92
N LEU A 201 -1.35 -3.05 -1.37
CA LEU A 201 0.06 -2.86 -1.04
C LEU A 201 0.90 -3.69 -2.01
N ARG A 202 1.75 -3.03 -2.78
CA ARG A 202 2.73 -3.66 -3.66
C ARG A 202 4.14 -3.26 -3.25
N TRP A 203 5.04 -4.22 -3.14
CA TRP A 203 6.45 -3.96 -2.87
C TRP A 203 7.32 -4.86 -3.73
N ASP A 204 8.13 -4.26 -4.60
CA ASP A 204 9.14 -4.98 -5.38
C ASP A 204 10.48 -4.96 -4.64
N GLU A 205 11.23 -6.07 -4.67
CA GLU A 205 12.53 -6.21 -4.00
C GLU A 205 13.55 -5.14 -4.45
N ALA A 206 13.48 -4.73 -5.72
CA ALA A 206 14.34 -3.71 -6.29
C ALA A 206 13.93 -2.27 -5.90
N SER A 207 12.72 -2.09 -5.36
CA SER A 207 12.16 -0.78 -5.03
C SER A 207 12.47 -0.41 -3.58
N PRO A 208 13.01 0.80 -3.32
CA PRO A 208 13.35 1.21 -1.96
C PRO A 208 12.11 1.45 -1.09
N GLN A 209 10.94 1.68 -1.71
CA GLN A 209 9.69 1.96 -1.00
C GLN A 209 8.52 1.16 -1.60
N PRO A 210 7.56 0.74 -0.76
CA PRO A 210 6.32 0.14 -1.22
C PRO A 210 5.40 1.15 -1.90
N SER A 211 4.45 0.67 -2.68
CA SER A 211 3.33 1.41 -3.22
C SER A 211 2.05 0.98 -2.49
N LEU A 212 1.39 1.91 -1.80
CA LEU A 212 0.09 1.70 -1.18
C LEU A 212 -0.96 2.52 -1.93
N ARG A 213 -2.04 1.88 -2.38
CA ARG A 213 -3.10 2.51 -3.16
C ARG A 213 -4.47 2.10 -2.68
N LEU A 214 -5.42 3.02 -2.80
CA LEU A 214 -6.83 2.76 -2.58
C LEU A 214 -7.57 2.89 -3.90
N GLU A 215 -8.29 1.84 -4.29
CA GLU A 215 -8.93 1.71 -5.60
C GLU A 215 -10.39 1.29 -5.43
N GLY A 216 -11.30 1.83 -6.24
CA GLY A 216 -12.69 1.37 -6.29
C GLY A 216 -13.68 2.47 -6.61
N LYS A 217 -14.94 2.24 -6.24
CA LYS A 217 -16.05 3.13 -6.56
C LYS A 217 -16.87 3.45 -5.32
N MET A 218 -17.33 4.69 -5.23
CA MET A 218 -18.26 5.16 -4.21
C MET A 218 -19.41 5.91 -4.87
N LEU A 219 -20.53 6.01 -4.18
CA LEU A 219 -21.68 6.78 -4.65
C LEU A 219 -21.50 8.25 -4.28
N ALA A 220 -21.58 9.14 -5.27
CA ALA A 220 -21.68 10.57 -5.02
C ALA A 220 -23.11 10.92 -4.54
N PRO A 221 -23.29 11.98 -3.73
CA PRO A 221 -24.57 12.63 -3.55
C PRO A 221 -25.05 13.22 -4.87
N GLU A 222 -26.35 13.52 -4.93
CA GLU A 222 -26.92 14.24 -6.07
C GLU A 222 -26.21 15.59 -6.23
N SER A 223 -25.69 15.86 -7.43
CA SER A 223 -25.02 17.11 -7.76
C SER A 223 -25.66 17.74 -8.99
N ARG A 224 -25.86 19.06 -8.96
CA ARG A 224 -26.41 19.84 -10.08
C ARG A 224 -25.53 19.84 -11.32
N GLU A 225 -24.22 19.68 -11.14
CA GLU A 225 -23.25 19.72 -12.25
C GLU A 225 -23.14 18.37 -12.97
N ARG A 226 -23.66 17.29 -12.37
CA ARG A 226 -23.70 15.95 -12.98
C ARG A 226 -25.14 15.67 -13.41
N GLU A 227 -25.49 16.03 -14.65
CA GLU A 227 -26.82 15.80 -15.26
C GLU A 227 -27.24 14.31 -15.38
N ALA A 228 -26.52 13.37 -14.78
CA ALA A 228 -26.84 11.95 -14.77
C ALA A 228 -27.02 11.42 -13.34
N LYS A 229 -28.02 10.54 -13.18
CA LYS A 229 -28.28 9.64 -12.03
C LYS A 229 -26.99 9.34 -11.25
N PHE A 230 -26.99 9.56 -9.92
CA PHE A 230 -25.93 9.18 -8.96
C PHE A 230 -24.56 8.94 -9.59
N GLY A 231 -23.77 9.99 -9.78
CA GLY A 231 -22.43 9.83 -10.33
C GLY A 231 -21.57 8.89 -9.47
N GLU A 232 -20.92 7.91 -10.09
CA GLU A 232 -19.91 7.10 -9.40
C GLU A 232 -18.65 7.94 -9.19
N LEU A 233 -18.19 8.07 -7.95
CA LEU A 233 -16.85 8.55 -7.65
C LEU A 233 -15.87 7.40 -7.85
N ARG A 234 -14.85 7.60 -8.68
CA ARG A 234 -13.74 6.65 -8.83
C ARG A 234 -12.61 7.05 -7.91
N VAL A 235 -12.24 6.16 -7.00
CA VAL A 235 -11.09 6.33 -6.12
C VAL A 235 -9.92 5.58 -6.73
N ASN A 236 -8.80 6.27 -6.90
CA ASN A 236 -7.55 5.69 -7.40
C ASN A 236 -6.37 6.55 -6.92
N GLY A 237 -6.21 6.62 -5.60
CA GLY A 237 -5.26 7.51 -4.95
C GLY A 237 -4.11 6.74 -4.31
N PRO A 238 -2.86 7.20 -4.44
CA PRO A 238 -1.78 6.71 -3.59
C PRO A 238 -2.02 7.15 -2.14
N LEU A 239 -1.66 6.29 -1.19
CA LEU A 239 -1.73 6.58 0.24
C LEU A 239 -0.33 6.83 0.80
N PRO A 240 -0.20 7.67 1.84
CA PRO A 240 1.08 7.86 2.52
C PRO A 240 1.53 6.55 3.17
N LEU A 241 2.82 6.23 3.05
CA LEU A 241 3.39 4.96 3.51
C LEU A 241 3.62 4.89 5.02
N GLY A 242 3.08 5.83 5.82
CA GLY A 242 3.44 6.06 7.22
C GLY A 242 3.53 4.77 8.05
N ALA A 243 2.47 3.99 8.12
CA ALA A 243 2.44 2.73 8.88
C ALA A 243 3.30 1.59 8.28
N VAL A 244 3.58 1.64 6.98
CA VAL A 244 4.41 0.64 6.28
C VAL A 244 5.90 0.96 6.42
N SER A 245 6.25 2.21 6.70
CA SER A 245 7.64 2.70 6.74
C SER A 245 8.55 2.01 7.76
N HIS A 246 7.98 1.34 8.76
CA HIS A 246 8.73 0.60 9.79
C HIS A 246 9.17 -0.79 9.35
N PHE A 247 8.64 -1.30 8.24
CA PHE A 247 9.05 -2.59 7.69
C PHE A 247 10.19 -2.40 6.69
N SER A 248 11.05 -3.41 6.57
CA SER A 248 11.82 -3.61 5.35
C SER A 248 11.12 -4.62 4.45
N PHE A 249 11.45 -4.60 3.15
CA PHE A 249 10.96 -5.62 2.20
C PHE A 249 11.27 -7.03 2.72
N LYS A 250 12.50 -7.24 3.19
CA LYS A 250 12.98 -8.51 3.74
C LYS A 250 12.14 -8.96 4.94
N ASP A 251 11.89 -8.09 5.91
CA ASP A 251 11.14 -8.45 7.11
C ASP A 251 9.70 -8.86 6.79
N LEU A 252 9.05 -8.12 5.88
CA LEU A 252 7.70 -8.45 5.44
C LEU A 252 7.68 -9.77 4.66
N TRP A 253 8.63 -9.95 3.74
CA TRP A 253 8.76 -11.17 2.95
C TRP A 253 8.95 -12.41 3.83
N GLU A 254 9.88 -12.37 4.78
CA GLU A 254 10.18 -13.49 5.67
C GLU A 254 8.97 -13.89 6.52
N ARG A 255 8.18 -12.92 7.00
CA ARG A 255 6.93 -13.17 7.74
C ARG A 255 5.87 -13.85 6.88
N LEU A 256 5.67 -13.36 5.65
CA LEU A 256 4.69 -13.94 4.72
C LEU A 256 5.08 -15.36 4.30
N VAL A 257 6.36 -15.58 4.02
CA VAL A 257 6.88 -16.91 3.65
C VAL A 257 6.81 -17.88 4.82
N ALA A 258 7.15 -17.45 6.03
CA ALA A 258 6.99 -18.24 7.24
C ALA A 258 5.54 -18.70 7.41
N LEU A 259 4.58 -17.77 7.23
CA LEU A 259 3.15 -18.07 7.30
C LEU A 259 2.70 -19.06 6.22
N GLY A 260 3.08 -18.81 4.95
CA GLY A 260 2.70 -19.67 3.82
C GLY A 260 3.34 -21.06 3.86
N ASN A 261 4.57 -21.18 4.37
CA ASN A 261 5.27 -22.46 4.49
C ASN A 261 4.96 -23.21 5.79
N GLY A 262 4.21 -22.60 6.72
CA GLY A 262 3.98 -23.17 8.05
C GLY A 262 5.27 -23.35 8.86
N THR A 263 6.28 -22.51 8.61
CA THR A 263 7.57 -22.55 9.29
C THR A 263 7.72 -21.35 10.21
N GLY A 264 8.44 -21.48 11.33
CA GLY A 264 8.73 -20.34 12.19
C GLY A 264 9.57 -19.26 11.48
N PRO A 265 9.34 -17.97 11.76
CA PRO A 265 10.06 -16.86 11.11
C PRO A 265 11.58 -16.94 11.34
N GLU A 266 12.01 -17.45 12.49
CA GLU A 266 13.43 -17.61 12.83
C GLU A 266 14.16 -18.57 11.87
N ALA A 267 13.51 -19.66 11.46
CA ALA A 267 14.13 -20.62 10.55
C ALA A 267 14.29 -20.04 9.13
N VAL A 268 13.32 -19.25 8.67
CA VAL A 268 13.40 -18.53 7.39
C VAL A 268 14.53 -17.49 7.43
N GLN A 269 14.63 -16.75 8.54
CA GLN A 269 15.69 -15.76 8.78
C GLN A 269 17.08 -16.39 8.79
N GLN A 270 17.26 -17.48 9.53
CA GLN A 270 18.53 -18.22 9.58
C GLN A 270 18.92 -18.75 8.21
N CYS A 271 17.96 -19.32 7.47
CA CYS A 271 18.17 -19.81 6.12
C CYS A 271 18.63 -18.69 5.18
N SER A 272 17.89 -17.58 5.15
CA SER A 272 18.19 -16.43 4.30
C SER A 272 19.52 -15.76 4.66
N LYS A 273 19.85 -15.69 5.96
CA LYS A 273 21.14 -15.17 6.44
C LYS A 273 22.30 -16.04 6.01
N ARG A 274 22.18 -17.37 6.13
CA ARG A 274 23.21 -18.33 5.69
C ARG A 274 23.39 -18.29 4.17
N ALA A 275 22.29 -18.10 3.43
CA ALA A 275 22.29 -18.07 1.98
C ALA A 275 22.78 -16.73 1.39
N GLY A 276 22.73 -15.64 2.15
CA GLY A 276 23.00 -14.29 1.66
C GLY A 276 21.91 -13.75 0.72
N ARG A 277 20.76 -14.43 0.61
CA ARG A 277 19.61 -14.08 -0.25
C ARG A 277 18.33 -14.66 0.35
N LEU A 278 17.17 -14.18 -0.10
CA LEU A 278 15.86 -14.59 0.41
C LEU A 278 15.56 -16.05 0.01
N MET A 279 15.54 -16.96 0.98
CA MET A 279 15.26 -18.38 0.77
C MET A 279 14.43 -18.96 1.92
N VAL A 280 13.64 -19.98 1.60
CA VAL A 280 12.87 -20.73 2.58
C VAL A 280 13.45 -22.14 2.78
N PRO A 281 13.62 -22.60 4.04
CA PRO A 281 13.99 -23.98 4.30
C PRO A 281 12.83 -24.92 3.93
N GLN A 282 13.16 -26.01 3.25
CA GLN A 282 12.20 -26.95 2.72
C GLN A 282 12.69 -28.38 2.94
N GLU A 283 11.80 -29.23 3.46
CA GLU A 283 12.02 -30.66 3.53
C GLU A 283 11.76 -31.30 2.18
N PHE A 284 12.57 -32.30 1.82
CA PHE A 284 12.48 -32.99 0.55
C PHE A 284 11.11 -33.64 0.36
N LYS A 285 10.58 -34.32 1.37
CA LYS A 285 9.32 -35.07 1.28
C LYS A 285 8.11 -34.19 0.96
N SER A 286 8.03 -33.00 1.56
CA SER A 286 6.92 -32.05 1.37
C SER A 286 7.10 -31.13 0.15
N CYS A 287 8.25 -31.18 -0.52
CA CYS A 287 8.51 -30.39 -1.72
C CYS A 287 7.91 -31.04 -2.99
N PRO A 288 7.10 -30.34 -3.80
CA PRO A 288 6.62 -30.86 -5.08
C PRO A 288 7.74 -31.15 -6.08
N VAL A 289 7.57 -32.12 -6.98
CA VAL A 289 8.61 -32.55 -7.95
C VAL A 289 9.14 -31.39 -8.79
N ALA A 290 8.27 -30.52 -9.31
CA ALA A 290 8.69 -29.37 -10.10
C ALA A 290 9.58 -28.41 -9.28
N ALA A 291 9.17 -28.13 -8.05
CA ALA A 291 9.91 -27.29 -7.12
C ALA A 291 11.26 -27.90 -6.73
N ARG A 292 11.34 -29.24 -6.63
CA ARG A 292 12.61 -29.96 -6.42
C ARG A 292 13.58 -29.77 -7.57
N LYS A 293 13.09 -29.74 -8.82
CA LYS A 293 13.95 -29.55 -10.01
C LYS A 293 14.41 -28.11 -10.16
N GLN A 294 13.59 -27.13 -9.77
CA GLN A 294 13.86 -25.71 -10.01
C GLN A 294 14.44 -24.97 -8.80
N PHE A 295 14.39 -25.55 -7.60
CA PHE A 295 14.73 -24.86 -6.34
C PHE A 295 13.92 -23.58 -6.11
N CYS A 296 12.70 -23.53 -6.67
CA CYS A 296 11.76 -22.46 -6.44
C CYS A 296 10.32 -22.99 -6.49
N ARG A 297 9.38 -22.25 -5.90
CA ARG A 297 7.94 -22.50 -6.09
C ARG A 297 7.13 -21.24 -5.88
N ASP A 298 5.90 -21.27 -6.37
CA ASP A 298 4.89 -20.31 -5.95
C ASP A 298 4.32 -20.77 -4.60
N LEU A 299 4.28 -19.85 -3.63
CA LEU A 299 3.87 -20.12 -2.26
C LEU A 299 2.55 -19.40 -1.98
N ALA A 300 1.50 -20.18 -1.72
CA ALA A 300 0.24 -19.64 -1.23
C ALA A 300 0.42 -19.16 0.21
N VAL A 301 0.07 -17.90 0.46
CA VAL A 301 0.06 -17.29 1.79
C VAL A 301 -1.40 -17.18 2.21
N PRO A 302 -1.80 -17.79 3.34
CA PRO A 302 -3.17 -17.71 3.81
C PRO A 302 -3.51 -16.27 4.22
N ALA A 303 -4.80 -16.02 4.47
CA ALA A 303 -5.26 -14.72 4.93
C ALA A 303 -4.51 -14.34 6.22
N VAL A 304 -3.96 -13.12 6.25
CA VAL A 304 -3.09 -12.68 7.34
C VAL A 304 -3.91 -11.98 8.41
N PRO A 305 -4.02 -12.50 9.64
CA PRO A 305 -4.76 -11.83 10.70
C PRO A 305 -4.14 -10.46 11.04
N GLY A 306 -4.97 -9.49 11.44
CA GLY A 306 -4.52 -8.11 11.72
C GLY A 306 -3.45 -7.98 12.81
N GLY A 307 -3.33 -8.97 13.70
CA GLY A 307 -2.29 -9.02 14.73
C GLY A 307 -0.94 -9.56 14.25
N THR A 308 -0.89 -10.26 13.11
CA THR A 308 0.34 -10.94 12.64
C THR A 308 1.35 -9.97 12.01
N LEU A 309 0.87 -8.86 11.45
CA LEU A 309 1.69 -7.86 10.76
C LEU A 309 1.74 -6.50 11.49
N ASN A 310 1.78 -6.49 12.82
CA ASN A 310 2.09 -5.32 13.66
C ASN A 310 1.50 -3.99 13.15
N GLY A 311 0.19 -3.93 12.92
CA GLY A 311 -0.49 -2.69 12.53
C GLY A 311 -0.75 -2.50 11.03
N LEU A 312 -0.32 -3.42 10.15
CA LEU A 312 -0.73 -3.36 8.74
C LEU A 312 -2.19 -3.79 8.49
N GLY A 313 -2.85 -4.37 9.49
CA GLY A 313 -4.23 -4.88 9.40
C GLY A 313 -4.31 -6.25 8.70
N HIS A 314 -5.54 -6.63 8.32
CA HIS A 314 -5.82 -7.93 7.71
C HIS A 314 -5.58 -7.93 6.20
N PHE A 315 -5.05 -9.00 5.61
CA PHE A 315 -5.00 -9.13 4.15
C PHE A 315 -5.62 -10.44 3.70
N GLU A 316 -6.21 -10.42 2.51
CA GLU A 316 -6.71 -11.60 1.83
C GLU A 316 -5.56 -12.55 1.47
N PRO A 317 -5.87 -13.84 1.20
CA PRO A 317 -4.86 -14.78 0.71
C PRO A 317 -4.14 -14.25 -0.51
N THR A 318 -2.83 -14.45 -0.56
CA THR A 318 -1.99 -14.04 -1.70
C THR A 318 -1.06 -15.16 -2.13
N THR A 319 -0.30 -14.97 -3.21
CA THR A 319 0.71 -15.91 -3.68
C THR A 319 2.03 -15.19 -3.89
N LEU A 320 3.07 -15.62 -3.18
CA LEU A 320 4.44 -15.21 -3.44
C LEU A 320 5.01 -16.06 -4.56
N ARG A 321 5.43 -15.42 -5.66
CA ARG A 321 5.91 -16.13 -6.84
C ARG A 321 7.40 -16.40 -6.77
N GLN A 322 7.82 -17.54 -7.32
CA GLN A 322 9.24 -17.89 -7.48
C GLN A 322 10.04 -17.82 -6.16
N VAL A 323 9.45 -18.23 -5.04
CA VAL A 323 10.14 -18.31 -3.74
C VAL A 323 11.26 -19.34 -3.82
N GLU A 324 12.50 -18.90 -3.62
CA GLU A 324 13.67 -19.79 -3.64
C GLU A 324 13.66 -20.75 -2.44
N LEU A 325 13.98 -22.01 -2.72
CA LEU A 325 13.97 -23.09 -1.74
C LEU A 325 15.40 -23.53 -1.44
N ALA A 326 15.68 -23.79 -0.16
CA ALA A 326 16.90 -24.46 0.27
C ALA A 326 16.51 -25.72 1.08
N PRO A 327 17.31 -26.79 1.04
CA PRO A 327 17.13 -27.88 1.99
C PRO A 327 17.19 -27.37 3.44
N SER A 328 16.31 -27.88 4.30
CA SER A 328 16.28 -27.47 5.71
C SER A 328 17.49 -27.96 6.51
N SER A 329 18.13 -29.05 6.09
CA SER A 329 19.30 -29.64 6.74
C SER A 329 20.24 -30.32 5.75
N GLU A 330 21.42 -30.72 6.23
CA GLU A 330 22.40 -31.47 5.44
C GLU A 330 21.88 -32.85 5.00
N GLN A 331 21.07 -33.47 5.85
CA GLN A 331 20.41 -34.74 5.53
C GLN A 331 19.39 -34.57 4.41
N GLU A 332 18.57 -33.52 4.49
CA GLU A 332 17.60 -33.19 3.44
C GLU A 332 18.30 -32.80 2.13
N ALA A 333 19.42 -32.10 2.21
CA ALA A 333 20.25 -31.80 1.04
C ALA A 333 20.76 -33.08 0.37
N SER A 334 21.22 -34.05 1.15
CA SER A 334 21.70 -35.34 0.65
C SER A 334 20.59 -36.15 -0.01
N LEU A 335 19.39 -36.20 0.60
CA LEU A 335 18.21 -36.85 0.00
C LEU A 335 17.82 -36.19 -1.34
N TRP A 336 17.77 -34.87 -1.36
CA TRP A 336 17.40 -34.10 -2.54
C TRP A 336 18.45 -34.25 -3.66
N ALA A 337 19.74 -34.19 -3.31
CA ALA A 337 20.83 -34.37 -4.26
C ALA A 337 20.83 -35.79 -4.84
N ALA A 338 20.65 -36.83 -4.02
CA ALA A 338 20.57 -38.21 -4.49
C ALA A 338 19.39 -38.42 -5.44
N TRP A 339 18.24 -37.82 -5.15
CA TRP A 339 17.08 -37.84 -6.04
C TRP A 339 17.34 -37.09 -7.35
N LEU A 340 17.93 -35.89 -7.31
CA LEU A 340 18.28 -35.12 -8.52
C LEU A 340 19.29 -35.87 -9.40
N LEU A 341 20.27 -36.52 -8.79
CA LEU A 341 21.24 -37.35 -9.50
C LEU A 341 20.51 -38.46 -10.26
N ARG A 342 19.60 -39.18 -9.59
CA ARG A 342 18.80 -40.25 -10.21
C ARG A 342 17.93 -39.74 -11.35
N GLU A 343 17.22 -38.62 -11.15
CA GLU A 343 16.39 -38.01 -12.19
C GLU A 343 17.17 -37.52 -13.41
N SER A 344 18.46 -37.23 -13.24
CA SER A 344 19.32 -36.76 -14.33
C SER A 344 19.94 -37.90 -15.14
N ILE A 345 19.73 -39.16 -14.76
CA ILE A 345 20.15 -40.35 -15.51
C ILE A 345 19.09 -40.67 -16.56
N ASP A 346 19.15 -40.01 -17.71
CA ASP A 346 18.21 -40.16 -18.82
C ASP A 346 18.72 -41.06 -19.96
N ARG A 347 20.03 -41.32 -19.99
CA ARG A 347 20.74 -42.12 -20.99
C ARG A 347 21.67 -43.15 -20.36
N TYR A 348 22.30 -43.97 -21.19
CA TYR A 348 23.36 -44.89 -20.75
C TYR A 348 24.60 -44.09 -20.35
N LEU A 349 25.09 -44.29 -19.14
CA LEU A 349 26.20 -43.52 -18.56
C LEU A 349 27.34 -44.45 -18.16
N THR A 350 28.58 -44.00 -18.39
CA THR A 350 29.79 -44.61 -17.83
C THR A 350 30.00 -44.17 -16.38
N ARG A 351 30.97 -44.77 -15.70
CA ARG A 351 31.38 -44.35 -14.35
C ARG A 351 31.79 -42.87 -14.30
N ALA A 352 32.60 -42.42 -15.26
CA ALA A 352 33.08 -41.04 -15.33
C ALA A 352 31.93 -40.04 -15.59
N ASP A 353 30.93 -40.44 -16.39
CA ASP A 353 29.75 -39.62 -16.62
C ASP A 353 28.93 -39.44 -15.33
N VAL A 354 28.76 -40.50 -14.54
CA VAL A 354 28.06 -40.45 -13.24
C VAL A 354 28.81 -39.55 -12.26
N GLU A 355 30.14 -39.60 -12.22
CA GLU A 355 30.96 -38.72 -11.37
C GLU A 355 30.82 -37.24 -11.80
N THR A 356 30.81 -36.98 -13.11
CA THR A 356 30.58 -35.64 -13.68
C THR A 356 29.19 -35.12 -13.32
N LEU A 357 28.17 -35.97 -13.44
CA LEU A 357 26.79 -35.66 -13.10
C LEU A 357 26.64 -35.37 -11.59
N ALA A 358 27.28 -36.19 -10.75
CA ALA A 358 27.29 -35.98 -9.31
C ALA A 358 27.96 -34.66 -8.93
N HIS A 359 29.05 -34.27 -9.60
CA HIS A 359 29.68 -32.97 -9.41
C HIS A 359 28.74 -31.81 -9.79
N SER A 360 28.08 -31.92 -10.96
CA SER A 360 27.10 -30.93 -11.42
C SER A 360 25.90 -30.81 -10.49
N VAL A 361 25.38 -31.92 -9.94
CA VAL A 361 24.30 -31.89 -8.95
C VAL A 361 24.79 -31.22 -7.66
N ARG A 362 25.98 -31.58 -7.17
CA ARG A 362 26.55 -31.00 -5.94
C ARG A 362 26.74 -29.48 -6.05
N SER A 363 27.16 -28.96 -7.20
CA SER A 363 27.36 -27.52 -7.39
C SER A 363 26.07 -26.70 -7.33
N ARG A 364 24.89 -27.33 -7.40
CA ARG A 364 23.59 -26.67 -7.23
C ARG A 364 23.26 -26.38 -5.76
N PHE A 365 23.94 -27.04 -4.81
CA PHE A 365 23.74 -26.87 -3.38
C PHE A 365 24.80 -25.93 -2.82
N ALA A 366 24.57 -24.62 -2.93
CA ALA A 366 25.57 -23.61 -2.55
C ALA A 366 25.92 -23.58 -1.05
N PHE A 367 25.02 -24.05 -0.18
CA PHE A 367 25.13 -23.90 1.28
C PHE A 367 25.17 -25.22 2.05
N HIS A 368 25.19 -26.34 1.31
CA HIS A 368 25.22 -27.69 1.84
C HIS A 368 26.29 -28.49 1.11
N SER A 369 26.83 -29.50 1.75
CA SER A 369 27.80 -30.44 1.18
C SER A 369 27.16 -31.83 1.06
N PRO A 370 26.14 -32.00 0.19
CA PRO A 370 25.33 -33.21 0.19
C PRO A 370 26.18 -34.44 -0.12
N VAL A 371 25.92 -35.51 0.64
CA VAL A 371 26.51 -36.81 0.41
C VAL A 371 25.71 -37.49 -0.71
N LEU A 372 26.35 -37.61 -1.87
CA LEU A 372 25.81 -38.28 -3.04
C LEU A 372 26.25 -39.74 -3.07
N PRO A 373 25.41 -40.67 -3.56
CA PRO A 373 25.80 -42.05 -3.71
C PRO A 373 26.95 -42.16 -4.73
N THR A 374 27.94 -43.00 -4.43
CA THR A 374 29.04 -43.25 -5.35
C THR A 374 28.57 -44.06 -6.57
N PRO A 375 29.30 -44.04 -7.70
CA PRO A 375 28.95 -44.90 -8.85
C PRO A 375 28.78 -46.37 -8.46
N GLY A 376 29.65 -46.90 -7.60
CA GLY A 376 29.54 -48.28 -7.11
C GLY A 376 28.30 -48.53 -6.26
N GLN A 377 27.87 -47.57 -5.44
CA GLN A 377 26.62 -47.66 -4.68
C GLN A 377 25.39 -47.64 -5.60
N LEU A 378 25.39 -46.77 -6.61
CA LEU A 378 24.32 -46.71 -7.61
C LEU A 378 24.22 -48.01 -8.42
N LEU A 379 25.35 -48.61 -8.80
CA LEU A 379 25.37 -49.90 -9.48
C LEU A 379 24.85 -51.03 -8.58
N THR A 380 25.27 -51.04 -7.32
CA THR A 380 24.79 -52.03 -6.34
C THR A 380 23.27 -51.93 -6.17
N GLU A 381 22.74 -50.71 -6.09
CA GLU A 381 21.29 -50.49 -6.03
C GLU A 381 20.60 -50.93 -7.34
N ALA A 382 21.22 -50.65 -8.50
CA ALA A 382 20.68 -51.05 -9.80
C ALA A 382 20.58 -52.57 -9.96
N LEU A 383 21.60 -53.31 -9.48
CA LEU A 383 21.62 -54.78 -9.43
C LEU A 383 20.51 -55.35 -8.54
N GLN A 384 20.16 -54.65 -7.45
CA GLN A 384 19.06 -55.07 -6.55
C GLN A 384 17.68 -54.79 -7.15
N ARG A 385 17.57 -53.89 -8.14
CA ARG A 385 16.29 -53.47 -8.75
C ARG A 385 16.39 -53.39 -10.27
N PRO A 386 16.65 -54.51 -10.97
CA PRO A 386 16.95 -54.51 -12.41
C PRO A 386 15.74 -54.11 -13.29
N ALA A 387 14.53 -54.20 -12.74
CA ALA A 387 13.30 -53.83 -13.45
C ALA A 387 13.09 -52.30 -13.54
N ASP A 388 13.76 -51.49 -12.71
CA ASP A 388 13.66 -50.03 -12.70
C ASP A 388 14.30 -49.43 -13.98
N PRO A 389 13.62 -48.52 -14.71
CA PRO A 389 14.17 -47.91 -15.93
C PRO A 389 15.56 -47.28 -15.74
N LEU A 390 15.82 -46.69 -14.56
CA LEU A 390 17.12 -46.13 -14.21
C LEU A 390 18.18 -47.23 -14.11
N SER A 391 17.88 -48.32 -13.40
CA SER A 391 18.79 -49.46 -13.28
C SER A 391 19.19 -50.02 -14.63
N ARG A 392 18.27 -50.15 -15.58
CA ARG A 392 18.58 -50.64 -16.93
C ARG A 392 19.61 -49.77 -17.67
N ARG A 393 19.57 -48.45 -17.46
CA ARG A 393 20.52 -47.51 -18.09
C ARG A 393 21.93 -47.66 -17.52
N LEU A 394 22.06 -47.99 -16.23
CA LEU A 394 23.34 -48.23 -15.58
C LEU A 394 23.86 -49.65 -15.90
N LEU A 395 22.99 -50.66 -15.79
CA LEU A 395 23.34 -52.07 -16.02
C LEU A 395 23.77 -52.33 -17.46
N ALA A 396 23.10 -51.74 -18.46
CA ALA A 396 23.50 -51.96 -19.85
C ALA A 396 24.93 -51.48 -20.14
N ALA A 397 25.37 -50.35 -19.57
CA ALA A 397 26.74 -49.88 -19.71
C ALA A 397 27.74 -50.75 -18.93
N PHE A 398 27.32 -51.29 -17.78
CA PHE A 398 28.11 -52.23 -16.98
C PHE A 398 28.29 -53.58 -17.67
N ASP A 399 27.21 -54.17 -18.22
CA ASP A 399 27.22 -55.45 -18.93
C ASP A 399 28.09 -55.41 -20.20
N LEU A 400 28.22 -54.22 -20.81
CA LEU A 400 29.11 -53.97 -21.94
C LEU A 400 30.58 -53.76 -21.54
N GLY A 401 30.93 -53.83 -20.26
CA GLY A 401 32.30 -53.69 -19.74
C GLY A 401 32.82 -52.25 -19.67
N ILE A 402 31.95 -51.25 -19.89
CA ILE A 402 32.31 -49.82 -20.01
C ILE A 402 32.41 -49.12 -18.62
N TRP A 403 32.29 -49.88 -17.54
CA TRP A 403 32.32 -49.41 -16.14
C TRP A 403 33.64 -49.72 -15.41
N SER A 404 34.64 -50.22 -16.13
CA SER A 404 35.96 -50.60 -15.61
C SER A 404 36.81 -49.41 -15.15
#